data_AF-A0A6A6D667-F1
#
_entry.id   AF-A0A6A6D667-F1
#
_cell.length_a   1.000
_cell.length_b   1.000
_cell.length_c   1.000
_cell.angle_alpha   90.00
_cell.angle_beta   90.00
_cell.angle_gamma   90.00
#
_symmetry.space_group_name_H-M   'P 1'
#
loop_
_entity.id
_entity.type
_entity.pdbx_description
1 polymer ?
#
loop_
_entity_poly.entity_id
_entity_poly.type
_entity_poly.pdbx_seq_one_letter_code
_entity_poly.pdbx_strand_id
1 'polypeptide(L)'
;MSWEVLQVLDEVPVELKDVYRRMIERIKESRRQRSELCRQVLSIIIAAYRPLHLQELYVLSSLPTQVQNVNQSITAIVRMCGSFLTIRNDNVYIIHQSAKDFLSEEASPDIFPCGIWDVHHSIFSKSLQVMSRTLRRDMYSLHTL
;
A
#
# COMPACT_ATOMS: atom_id res chain seq x y z
N MET A 1 -18.11 3.49 32.47
CA MET A 1 -17.06 4.52 32.37
C MET A 1 -15.91 4.13 31.44
N SER A 2 -15.23 2.97 31.58
CA SER A 2 -14.15 2.59 30.64
C SER A 2 -14.66 1.99 29.31
N TRP A 3 -15.89 1.46 29.27
CA TRP A 3 -16.44 0.77 28.10
C TRP A 3 -17.06 1.74 27.08
N GLU A 4 -17.68 2.83 27.53
CA GLU A 4 -18.25 3.87 26.65
C GLU A 4 -17.18 4.59 25.83
N VAL A 5 -15.97 4.79 26.40
CA VAL A 5 -14.86 5.44 25.68
C VAL A 5 -14.33 4.56 24.54
N LEU A 6 -14.34 3.23 24.71
CA LEU A 6 -13.94 2.30 23.65
C LEU A 6 -14.97 2.28 22.50
N GLN A 7 -16.27 2.35 22.80
CA GLN A 7 -17.30 2.43 21.75
C GLN A 7 -17.20 3.71 20.92
N VAL A 8 -16.92 4.85 21.54
CA VAL A 8 -16.73 6.12 20.82
C VAL A 8 -15.47 6.10 19.94
N LEU A 9 -14.44 5.34 20.32
CA LEU A 9 -13.23 5.19 19.50
C LEU A 9 -13.45 4.34 18.24
N ASP A 10 -14.36 3.36 18.30
CA ASP A 10 -14.70 2.49 17.16
C ASP A 10 -15.69 3.15 16.18
N GLU A 11 -16.42 4.17 16.63
CA GLU A 11 -17.37 4.90 15.79
C GLU A 11 -16.68 5.97 14.95
N VAL A 12 -16.30 5.58 13.73
CA VAL A 12 -15.95 6.56 12.69
C VAL A 12 -17.22 7.33 12.31
N PRO A 13 -17.24 8.68 12.41
CA PRO A 13 -18.41 9.48 12.04
C PRO A 13 -18.83 9.19 10.59
N VAL A 14 -20.13 9.13 10.34
CA VAL A 14 -20.70 8.87 9.00
C VAL A 14 -20.15 9.85 7.97
N GLU A 15 -19.98 11.10 8.39
CA GLU A 15 -19.42 12.18 7.57
C GLU A 15 -17.98 11.88 7.11
N LEU A 16 -17.17 11.20 7.94
CA LEU A 16 -15.80 10.85 7.58
C LEU A 16 -15.76 9.68 6.60
N LYS A 17 -16.63 8.68 6.77
CA LYS A 17 -16.79 7.58 5.79
C LYS A 17 -17.23 8.09 4.43
N ASP A 18 -18.14 9.07 4.40
CA ASP A 18 -18.57 9.73 3.16
C ASP A 18 -17.41 10.46 2.47
N VAL A 19 -16.51 11.10 3.23
CA VAL A 19 -15.29 11.70 2.69
C VAL A 19 -14.40 10.62 2.05
N TYR A 20 -14.16 9.50 2.73
CA TYR A 20 -13.35 8.41 2.18
C TYR A 20 -13.98 7.79 0.92
N ARG A 21 -15.30 7.58 0.91
CA ARG A 21 -16.02 7.08 -0.27
C ARG A 21 -15.84 8.00 -1.47
N ARG A 22 -16.01 9.31 -1.29
CA ARG A 22 -15.76 10.30 -2.35
C ARG A 22 -14.32 10.28 -2.85
N MET A 23 -13.35 10.02 -1.97
CA MET A 23 -11.94 9.90 -2.36
C MET A 23 -11.70 8.65 -3.23
N ILE A 24 -12.27 7.51 -2.86
CA ILE A 24 -12.19 6.28 -3.66
C ILE A 24 -12.86 6.44 -5.02
N GLU A 25 -14.05 7.03 -5.08
CA GLU A 25 -14.73 7.26 -6.36
C GLU A 25 -13.92 8.17 -7.30
N ARG A 26 -13.28 9.22 -6.77
CA ARG A 26 -12.35 10.05 -7.56
C ARG A 26 -11.16 9.26 -8.12
N ILE A 27 -10.63 8.30 -7.36
CA ILE A 27 -9.56 7.42 -7.83
C ILE A 27 -10.10 6.53 -8.97
N LYS A 28 -11.31 5.97 -8.82
CA LYS A 28 -11.97 5.09 -9.79
C LYS A 28 -12.30 5.81 -11.11
N GLU A 29 -12.79 7.05 -11.03
CA GLU A 29 -13.13 7.91 -12.18
C GLU A 29 -11.90 8.45 -12.92
N SER A 30 -10.71 8.34 -12.32
CA SER A 30 -9.47 8.76 -12.99
C SER A 30 -9.15 7.88 -14.21
N ARG A 31 -8.23 8.33 -15.08
CA ARG A 31 -7.78 7.54 -16.24
C ARG A 31 -7.45 6.10 -15.80
N ARG A 32 -7.92 5.10 -16.54
CA ARG A 32 -7.78 3.66 -16.19
C ARG A 32 -6.40 3.28 -15.66
N GLN A 33 -5.34 3.71 -16.34
CA GLN A 33 -3.97 3.44 -15.90
C GLN A 33 -3.65 4.03 -14.51
N ARG A 34 -4.12 5.24 -14.21
CA ARG A 34 -3.90 5.91 -12.93
C ARG A 34 -4.66 5.23 -11.80
N SER A 35 -5.93 4.89 -12.04
CA SER A 35 -6.77 4.14 -11.10
C SER A 35 -6.13 2.79 -10.74
N GLU A 36 -5.65 2.06 -11.74
CA GLU A 36 -4.96 0.77 -11.56
C GLU A 36 -3.72 0.90 -10.69
N LEU A 37 -2.84 1.86 -11.00
CA LEU A 37 -1.61 2.08 -10.24
C LEU A 37 -1.89 2.46 -8.80
N CYS A 38 -2.89 3.31 -8.56
CA CYS A 38 -3.24 3.69 -7.21
C CYS A 38 -3.85 2.52 -6.43
N ARG A 39 -4.75 1.75 -7.05
CA ARG A 39 -5.32 0.54 -6.43
C ARG A 39 -4.20 -0.43 -6.01
N GLN A 40 -3.23 -0.68 -6.89
CA GLN A 40 -2.09 -1.55 -6.58
C GLN A 40 -1.25 -1.01 -5.41
N VAL A 41 -0.97 0.29 -5.37
CA VAL A 41 -0.22 0.89 -4.26
C VAL A 41 -1.01 0.81 -2.94
N LEU A 42 -2.30 1.13 -2.96
CA LEU A 42 -3.16 1.04 -1.78
C LEU A 42 -3.23 -0.40 -1.27
N SER A 43 -3.47 -1.37 -2.15
CA SER A 43 -3.61 -2.77 -1.75
C SER A 43 -2.34 -3.33 -1.11
N ILE A 44 -1.16 -3.00 -1.65
CA ILE A 44 0.14 -3.39 -1.07
C ILE A 44 0.35 -2.75 0.30
N ILE A 45 0.06 -1.45 0.44
CA ILE A 45 0.26 -0.73 1.70
C ILE A 45 -0.69 -1.22 2.79
N ILE A 46 -1.95 -1.53 2.44
CA ILE A 46 -2.93 -2.04 3.39
C ILE A 46 -2.57 -3.46 3.84
N ALA A 47 -2.13 -4.31 2.90
CA ALA A 47 -1.70 -5.68 3.21
C ALA A 47 -0.39 -5.74 4.00
N ALA A 48 0.44 -4.70 3.94
CA ALA A 48 1.68 -4.63 4.69
C ALA A 48 1.42 -4.42 6.20
N TYR A 49 2.13 -5.18 7.03
CA TYR A 49 2.09 -5.01 8.49
C TYR A 49 2.88 -3.80 9.00
N ARG A 50 3.72 -3.21 8.14
CA ARG A 50 4.54 -2.04 8.45
C ARG A 50 4.55 -1.04 7.30
N PRO A 51 4.91 0.22 7.57
CA PRO A 51 5.26 1.18 6.53
C PRO A 51 6.33 0.60 5.60
N LEU A 52 6.19 0.88 4.31
CA LEU A 52 7.13 0.41 3.29
C LEU A 52 7.97 1.58 2.77
N HIS A 53 9.25 1.32 2.55
CA HIS A 53 10.13 2.28 1.89
C HIS A 53 9.72 2.43 0.42
N LEU A 54 9.93 3.62 -0.17
CA LEU A 54 9.56 3.91 -1.56
C LEU A 54 10.11 2.88 -2.56
N GLN A 55 11.34 2.40 -2.33
CA GLN A 55 11.97 1.38 -3.17
C GLN A 55 11.32 0.00 -3.02
N GLU A 56 10.93 -0.39 -1.80
CA GLU A 56 10.20 -1.64 -1.56
C GLU A 56 8.86 -1.60 -2.29
N LEU A 57 8.13 -0.49 -2.12
CA LEU A 57 6.84 -0.30 -2.76
C LEU A 57 6.97 -0.30 -4.30
N TYR A 58 8.01 0.33 -4.86
CA TYR A 58 8.27 0.31 -6.30
C TYR A 58 8.45 -1.11 -6.84
N VAL A 59 9.26 -1.92 -6.17
CA VAL A 59 9.48 -3.33 -6.54
C VAL A 59 8.18 -4.12 -6.49
N LEU A 60 7.40 -3.94 -5.42
CA LEU A 60 6.16 -4.68 -5.20
C LEU A 60 5.02 -4.24 -6.13
N SER A 61 4.99 -2.98 -6.55
CA SER A 61 3.92 -2.43 -7.41
C SER A 61 4.08 -2.72 -8.91
N SER A 62 5.13 -3.45 -9.32
CA SER A 62 5.35 -3.84 -10.73
C SER A 62 5.30 -2.65 -11.70
N LEU A 63 5.76 -1.49 -11.24
CA LEU A 63 5.78 -0.29 -12.06
C LEU A 63 6.72 -0.44 -13.26
N PRO A 64 6.46 0.29 -14.37
CA PRO A 64 7.32 0.26 -15.53
C PRO A 64 8.79 0.51 -15.13
N THR A 65 9.66 -0.38 -15.60
CA THR A 65 11.08 -0.46 -15.21
C THR A 65 11.93 0.67 -15.81
N GLN A 66 11.38 1.44 -16.75
CA GLN A 66 12.07 2.51 -17.49
C GLN A 66 11.78 3.89 -16.88
N VAL A 67 12.01 4.06 -15.58
CA VAL A 67 11.90 5.37 -14.94
C VAL A 67 13.27 5.92 -14.60
N GLN A 68 13.54 7.17 -14.98
CA GLN A 68 14.82 7.83 -14.69
C GLN A 68 15.07 7.99 -13.18
N ASN A 69 14.00 8.14 -12.41
CA ASN A 69 14.06 8.23 -10.96
C ASN A 69 12.91 7.44 -10.32
N VAL A 70 13.26 6.31 -9.71
CA VAL A 70 12.34 5.40 -9.03
C VAL A 70 11.55 6.12 -7.94
N ASN A 71 12.25 6.81 -7.03
CA ASN A 71 11.63 7.47 -5.88
C ASN A 71 10.65 8.57 -6.30
N GLN A 72 10.99 9.36 -7.32
CA GLN A 72 10.09 10.38 -7.85
C GLN A 72 8.83 9.76 -8.47
N SER A 73 9.00 8.67 -9.22
CA SER A 73 7.89 8.00 -9.90
C SER A 73 6.91 7.37 -8.91
N ILE A 74 7.40 6.64 -7.91
CA ILE A 74 6.54 6.06 -6.88
C ILE A 74 5.92 7.15 -5.99
N THR A 75 6.66 8.22 -5.67
CA THR A 75 6.13 9.37 -4.93
C THR A 75 4.95 10.01 -5.66
N ALA A 76 5.02 10.15 -6.99
CA ALA A 76 3.93 10.68 -7.78
C ALA A 76 2.66 9.81 -7.66
N ILE A 77 2.82 8.49 -7.66
CA ILE A 77 1.69 7.56 -7.55
C ILE A 77 1.11 7.57 -6.13
N VAL A 78 1.96 7.58 -5.09
CA VAL A 78 1.50 7.71 -3.70
C VAL A 78 0.68 8.99 -3.51
N ARG A 79 1.12 10.11 -4.11
CA ARG A 79 0.37 11.37 -4.09
C ARG A 79 -0.96 11.29 -4.86
N MET A 80 -1.03 10.48 -5.91
CA MET A 80 -2.27 10.25 -6.66
C MET A 80 -3.31 9.46 -5.88
N CYS A 81 -2.90 8.67 -4.90
CA CYS A 81 -3.82 7.99 -3.98
C CYS A 81 -4.48 8.92 -2.95
N GLY A 82 -4.36 10.23 -3.18
CA GLY A 82 -4.98 11.26 -2.37
C GLY A 82 -4.50 11.21 -0.93
N SER A 83 -5.34 11.74 -0.04
CA SER A 83 -5.05 11.83 1.39
C SER A 83 -5.23 10.50 2.14
N PHE A 84 -5.16 9.35 1.47
CA PHE A 84 -5.06 8.06 2.16
C PHE A 84 -3.64 7.77 2.64
N LEU A 85 -2.64 8.26 1.89
CA LEU A 85 -1.24 7.96 2.13
C LEU A 85 -0.43 9.23 2.41
N THR A 86 0.64 9.07 3.20
CA THR A 86 1.64 10.10 3.43
C THR A 86 3.04 9.50 3.38
N ILE A 87 4.04 10.32 3.07
CA ILE A 87 5.44 9.92 2.99
C ILE A 87 6.20 10.61 4.11
N ARG A 88 6.93 9.85 4.92
CA ARG A 88 7.83 10.35 5.97
C ARG A 88 9.15 9.57 5.91
N ASN A 89 10.28 10.27 5.78
CA ASN A 89 11.61 9.65 5.67
C ASN A 89 11.63 8.51 4.64
N ASP A 90 11.13 8.78 3.43
CA ASP A 90 11.00 7.82 2.32
C ASP A 90 10.20 6.54 2.64
N ASN A 91 9.42 6.53 3.71
CA ASN A 91 8.48 5.47 4.06
C ASN A 91 7.04 5.94 3.84
N VAL A 92 6.19 5.05 3.32
CA VAL A 92 4.78 5.30 3.00
C VAL A 92 3.90 4.79 4.14
N TYR A 93 3.04 5.66 4.64
CA TYR A 93 2.12 5.41 5.76
C TYR A 93 0.68 5.65 5.32
N ILE A 94 -0.25 4.91 5.93
CA ILE A 94 -1.66 5.29 5.92
C ILE A 94 -1.83 6.46 6.90
N ILE A 95 -2.57 7.50 6.51
CA ILE A 95 -2.71 8.72 7.33
C ILE A 95 -3.37 8.43 8.69
N HIS A 96 -4.36 7.54 8.74
CA HIS A 96 -5.09 7.24 9.96
C HIS A 96 -5.61 5.79 9.98
N GLN A 97 -5.80 5.22 11.17
CA GLN A 97 -6.32 3.86 11.34
C GLN A 97 -7.72 3.71 10.75
N SER A 98 -8.64 4.66 11.00
CA SER A 98 -9.98 4.68 10.39
C SER A 98 -9.98 4.63 8.87
N ALA A 99 -8.96 5.21 8.22
CA ALA A 99 -8.80 5.14 6.77
C ALA A 99 -8.37 3.73 6.34
N LYS A 100 -7.48 3.08 7.10
CA LYS A 100 -7.11 1.67 6.87
C LYS A 100 -8.32 0.76 7.01
N ASP A 101 -9.13 0.95 8.06
CA ASP A 101 -10.29 0.11 8.34
C ASP A 101 -11.34 0.27 7.23
N PHE A 102 -11.67 1.51 6.85
CA PHE A 102 -12.55 1.78 5.71
C PHE A 102 -12.05 1.10 4.41
N LEU A 103 -10.76 1.20 4.11
CA LEU A 103 -10.19 0.60 2.90
C LEU A 103 -10.16 -0.93 2.93
N SER A 104 -10.02 -1.52 4.12
CA SER A 104 -9.93 -2.98 4.32
C SER A 104 -11.30 -3.65 4.40
N GLU A 105 -12.32 -2.92 4.83
CA GLU A 105 -13.67 -3.43 5.06
C GLU A 105 -14.65 -2.95 3.98
N GLU A 106 -15.00 -1.66 3.96
CA GLU A 106 -16.03 -1.12 3.07
C GLU A 106 -15.57 -1.03 1.62
N ALA A 107 -14.35 -0.52 1.38
CA ALA A 107 -13.78 -0.42 0.03
C ALA A 107 -13.00 -1.69 -0.36
N SER A 108 -13.10 -2.77 0.43
CA SER A 108 -12.40 -4.03 0.17
C SER A 108 -12.60 -4.57 -1.25
N PRO A 109 -13.82 -4.56 -1.83
CA PRO A 109 -14.03 -5.03 -3.20
C PRO A 109 -13.31 -4.16 -4.26
N ASP A 110 -13.19 -2.86 -4.00
CA ASP A 110 -12.49 -1.92 -4.89
C ASP A 110 -10.97 -2.04 -4.78
N ILE A 111 -10.45 -2.40 -3.60
CA ILE A 111 -9.00 -2.51 -3.32
C ILE A 111 -8.47 -3.92 -3.61
N PHE A 112 -9.23 -4.95 -3.23
CA PHE A 112 -8.88 -6.36 -3.27
C PHE A 112 -9.88 -7.15 -4.13
N PRO A 113 -9.95 -6.92 -5.45
CA PRO A 113 -10.91 -7.60 -6.32
C PRO A 113 -10.76 -9.14 -6.31
N CYS A 114 -9.56 -9.64 -6.04
CA CYS A 114 -9.24 -11.06 -5.88
C CYS A 114 -8.99 -11.48 -4.43
N GLY A 115 -9.31 -10.60 -3.46
CA GLY A 115 -9.04 -10.79 -2.05
C GLY A 115 -7.60 -10.46 -1.63
N ILE A 116 -7.41 -10.26 -0.32
CA ILE A 116 -6.11 -9.87 0.25
C ILE A 116 -5.03 -10.95 0.11
N TRP A 117 -5.42 -12.22 0.02
CA TRP A 117 -4.50 -13.34 -0.17
C TRP A 117 -3.72 -13.25 -1.48
N ASP A 118 -4.36 -12.80 -2.56
CA ASP A 118 -3.69 -12.59 -3.84
C ASP A 118 -2.59 -11.51 -3.74
N VAL A 119 -2.87 -10.45 -2.98
CA VAL A 119 -1.90 -9.39 -2.71
C VAL A 119 -0.72 -9.92 -1.88
N HIS A 120 -0.98 -10.68 -0.82
CA HIS A 120 0.10 -11.32 -0.04
C HIS A 120 0.95 -12.26 -0.88
N HIS A 121 0.32 -13.08 -1.73
CA HIS A 121 1.03 -13.97 -2.65
C HIS A 121 1.88 -13.19 -3.66
N SER A 122 1.34 -12.10 -4.22
CA SER A 122 2.06 -11.18 -5.11
C SER A 122 3.27 -10.56 -4.43
N ILE A 123 3.11 -10.10 -3.19
CA ILE A 123 4.21 -9.54 -2.38
C ILE A 123 5.30 -10.59 -2.16
N PHE A 124 4.91 -11.79 -1.72
CA PHE A 124 5.85 -12.90 -1.48
C PHE A 124 6.64 -13.25 -2.74
N SER A 125 5.93 -13.49 -3.86
CA SER A 125 6.55 -13.90 -5.12
C SER A 125 7.53 -12.86 -5.65
N LYS A 126 7.16 -11.57 -5.64
CA LYS A 126 8.04 -10.48 -6.08
C LYS A 126 9.25 -10.29 -5.18
N SER A 127 9.06 -10.40 -3.87
CA SER A 127 10.16 -10.34 -2.91
C SER A 127 11.16 -11.45 -3.16
N LEU A 128 10.68 -12.69 -3.33
CA LEU A 128 11.52 -13.85 -3.63
C LEU A 128 12.24 -13.70 -4.98
N GLN A 129 11.57 -13.14 -6.00
CA GLN A 129 12.18 -12.87 -7.30
C GLN A 129 13.34 -11.88 -7.21
N VAL A 130 13.21 -10.80 -6.43
CA VAL A 130 14.30 -9.83 -6.25
C VAL A 130 15.41 -10.43 -5.38
N MET A 131 15.06 -11.07 -4.27
CA MET A 131 16.03 -11.73 -3.40
C MET A 131 16.86 -12.78 -4.14
N SER A 132 16.25 -13.60 -5.01
CA SER A 132 16.98 -14.61 -5.79
C SER A 132 17.94 -14.04 -6.83
N ARG A 133 17.73 -12.80 -7.28
CA ARG A 133 18.64 -12.10 -8.22
C ARG A 133 19.79 -11.41 -7.50
N THR A 134 19.58 -10.96 -6.26
CA THR A 134 20.54 -10.13 -5.53
C THR A 134 21.30 -10.90 -4.46
N LEU A 135 20.62 -11.79 -3.74
CA LEU A 135 21.23 -12.60 -2.68
C LEU A 135 21.85 -13.86 -3.28
N ARG A 136 23.01 -14.23 -2.76
CA ARG A 136 23.68 -15.50 -3.06
C ARG A 136 23.78 -16.35 -1.80
N ARG A 137 23.87 -17.67 -1.96
CA ARG A 137 24.23 -18.54 -0.84
C ARG A 137 25.60 -18.13 -0.31
N ASP A 138 25.75 -18.23 1.01
CA ASP A 138 26.98 -17.85 1.71
C ASP A 138 27.42 -16.41 1.41
N MET A 139 26.58 -15.44 1.78
CA MET A 139 26.83 -14.01 1.56
C MET A 139 28.19 -13.55 2.11
N TYR A 140 28.66 -14.17 3.19
CA TYR A 140 29.90 -13.83 3.90
C TYR A 140 31.06 -14.79 3.64
N SER A 141 30.89 -15.79 2.76
CA SER A 141 31.92 -16.78 2.42
C SER A 141 32.51 -17.48 3.66
N LEU A 142 31.65 -17.91 4.58
CA LEU A 142 32.05 -18.48 5.88
C LEU A 142 32.60 -19.91 5.78
N HIS A 143 32.36 -20.61 4.67
CA HIS A 143 32.83 -21.99 4.46
C HIS A 143 34.22 -22.08 3.81
N THR A 144 34.92 -20.96 3.64
CA THR A 144 36.31 -20.92 3.13
C THR A 144 37.39 -20.82 4.22
N LEU A 145 37.08 -21.20 5.47
CA LEU A 145 38.06 -21.30 6.57
C LEU A 145 38.49 -22.76 6.81
#